data_AF-A0A4R0P3V0-F1
#
_entry.id   AF-A0A4R0P3V0-F1
#
_cell.length_a   1.000
_cell.length_b   1.000
_cell.length_c   1.000
_cell.angle_alpha   90.00
_cell.angle_beta   90.00
_cell.angle_gamma   90.00
#
_symmetry.space_group_name_H-M   'P 1'
#
loop_
_entity.id
_entity.type
_entity.pdbx_description
1 polymer ?
#
loop_
_entity_poly.entity_id
_entity_poly.type
_entity_poly.pdbx_seq_one_letter_code
_entity_poly.pdbx_strand_id
1 'polypeptide(L)' 'MPKHASSNAAPAGDGNIAIREEYEAAIVLDTVAAYDLFIARHPYHELAAKARQRRDVLLRNVDQDGAPDGEER' A
#
# COMPACT_ATOMS: atom_id res chain seq x y z
N MET A 1 6.15 -38.09 -19.38
CA MET A 1 6.38 -36.67 -19.01
C MET A 1 5.76 -35.78 -20.09
N PRO A 2 4.80 -34.92 -19.73
CA PRO A 2 5.04 -33.48 -19.91
C PRO A 2 4.54 -32.59 -18.75
N LYS A 3 5.48 -31.82 -18.19
CA LYS A 3 5.49 -30.38 -17.79
C LYS A 3 4.22 -29.73 -17.18
N HIS A 4 4.39 -29.31 -15.91
CA HIS A 4 3.57 -28.39 -15.14
C HIS A 4 3.15 -27.15 -15.92
N ALA A 5 1.84 -26.91 -16.03
CA ALA A 5 1.26 -25.59 -16.29
C ALA A 5 -0.22 -25.61 -15.89
N SER A 6 -0.49 -25.32 -14.61
CA SER A 6 -1.77 -24.73 -14.23
C SER A 6 -1.53 -23.91 -12.98
N SER A 7 -0.95 -22.74 -13.19
CA SER A 7 -1.01 -21.64 -12.22
C SER A 7 -2.48 -21.37 -11.95
N ASN A 8 -2.94 -21.93 -10.83
CA ASN A 8 -4.29 -21.81 -10.30
C ASN A 8 -4.50 -20.33 -9.94
N ALA A 9 -4.94 -19.54 -10.93
CA ALA A 9 -5.36 -18.17 -10.74
C ALA A 9 -6.59 -18.19 -9.84
N ALA A 10 -6.38 -17.92 -8.55
CA ALA A 10 -7.45 -17.54 -7.63
C ALA A 10 -8.27 -16.40 -8.27
N PRO A 11 -9.59 -16.33 -8.03
CA PRO A 11 -10.44 -15.33 -8.67
C PRO A 11 -9.89 -13.93 -8.36
N ALA A 12 -9.60 -13.15 -9.40
CA ALA A 12 -9.07 -11.80 -9.31
C ALA A 12 -10.02 -10.77 -8.62
N GLY A 13 -11.06 -11.24 -7.94
CA GLY A 13 -12.00 -10.44 -7.16
C GLY A 13 -11.52 -10.18 -5.73
N ASP A 14 -10.96 -11.18 -5.05
CA ASP A 14 -10.65 -11.09 -3.61
C ASP A 14 -9.34 -10.35 -3.33
N GLY A 15 -8.33 -10.53 -4.18
CA GLY A 15 -7.04 -9.86 -4.03
C GLY A 15 -7.14 -8.33 -4.12
N ASN A 16 -8.04 -7.83 -4.98
CA ASN A 16 -8.27 -6.39 -5.13
C ASN A 16 -8.98 -5.77 -3.91
N ILE A 17 -9.81 -6.54 -3.19
CA ILE A 17 -10.48 -6.06 -1.98
C ILE A 17 -9.46 -5.86 -0.87
N ALA A 18 -8.62 -6.86 -0.61
CA ALA A 18 -7.59 -6.76 0.43
C ALA A 18 -6.59 -5.63 0.16
N ILE A 19 -6.16 -5.46 -1.11
CA ILE A 19 -5.26 -4.36 -1.50
C ILE A 19 -5.94 -3.00 -1.28
N ARG A 20 -7.24 -2.89 -1.55
CA ARG A 20 -7.98 -1.65 -1.30
C ARG A 20 -8.07 -1.34 0.19
N GLU A 21 -8.37 -2.33 1.02
CA GLU A 21 -8.45 -2.17 2.48
C GLU A 21 -7.10 -1.72 3.08
N GLU A 22 -5.98 -2.29 2.63
CA GLU A 22 -4.65 -1.85 3.06
C GLU A 22 -4.34 -0.40 2.63
N TYR A 23 -4.78 -0.01 1.44
CA TYR A 23 -4.64 1.37 0.98
C TYR A 23 -5.53 2.33 1.79
N GLU A 24 -6.76 1.92 2.12
CA GLU A 24 -7.68 2.68 2.96
C GLU A 24 -7.10 2.86 4.37
N ALA A 25 -6.50 1.82 4.97
CA ALA A 25 -5.79 1.93 6.23
C ALA A 25 -4.62 2.94 6.15
N ALA A 26 -3.86 2.94 5.06
CA ALA A 26 -2.80 3.91 4.85
C ALA A 26 -3.32 5.36 4.71
N ILE A 27 -4.50 5.55 4.11
CA ILE A 27 -5.17 6.87 4.06
C ILE A 27 -5.66 7.30 5.44
N VAL A 28 -6.18 6.38 6.26
CA VAL A 28 -6.63 6.70 7.62
C VAL A 28 -5.47 7.15 8.50
N LEU A 29 -4.31 6.51 8.36
CA LEU A 29 -3.09 6.90 9.07
C LEU A 29 -2.48 8.19 8.50
N ASP A 30 -2.57 8.40 7.18
CA ASP A 30 -2.02 9.55 6.44
C ASP A 30 -0.55 9.85 6.78
N THR A 31 0.27 8.80 6.97
CA THR A 31 1.70 8.93 7.27
C THR A 31 2.58 8.39 6.14
N VAL A 32 3.79 8.93 6.04
CA VAL A 32 4.82 8.44 5.10
C VAL A 32 5.06 6.94 5.29
N ALA A 33 5.16 6.47 6.54
CA ALA A 33 5.42 5.07 6.87
C ALA A 33 4.29 4.14 6.42
N ALA A 34 3.03 4.53 6.61
CA ALA A 34 1.89 3.73 6.18
C ALA A 34 1.83 3.59 4.65
N TYR A 35 2.09 4.67 3.91
CA TYR A 35 2.19 4.62 2.45
C TYR A 35 3.40 3.82 1.96
N ASP A 36 4.56 3.93 2.63
CA ASP A 36 5.77 3.17 2.28
C ASP A 36 5.54 1.66 2.43
N LEU A 37 4.90 1.24 3.53
CA LEU A 37 4.51 -0.15 3.76
C LEU A 37 3.58 -0.66 2.66
N PHE A 38 2.56 0.12 2.28
CA PHE A 38 1.65 -0.24 1.20
C PHE A 38 2.37 -0.40 -0.14
N ILE A 39 3.28 0.53 -0.48
CA ILE A 39 4.06 0.50 -1.72
C ILE A 39 5.00 -0.71 -1.76
N ALA A 40 5.61 -1.07 -0.62
CA ALA A 40 6.50 -2.22 -0.50
C ALA A 40 5.76 -3.54 -0.71
N ARG A 41 4.50 -3.64 -0.22
CA ARG A 41 3.64 -4.81 -0.40
C ARG A 41 3.11 -4.93 -1.83
N HIS A 42 2.74 -3.80 -2.45
CA HIS A 42 2.04 -3.76 -3.74
C HIS A 42 2.72 -2.87 -4.80
N PRO A 43 4.02 -3.07 -5.12
CA PRO A 43 4.80 -2.11 -5.91
C PRO A 43 4.34 -1.90 -7.35
N TYR A 44 3.57 -2.85 -7.90
CA TYR A 44 3.06 -2.84 -9.28
C TYR A 44 1.55 -2.52 -9.36
N HIS A 45 0.89 -2.27 -8.23
CA HIS A 45 -0.56 -2.02 -8.20
C HIS A 45 -0.88 -0.55 -8.53
N GLU A 46 -2.03 -0.29 -9.14
CA GLU A 46 -2.46 1.07 -9.50
C GLU A 46 -2.57 2.00 -8.28
N LEU A 47 -2.99 1.47 -7.13
CA LEU A 47 -3.08 2.23 -5.88
C LEU A 47 -1.70 2.60 -5.33
N ALA A 48 -0.64 1.86 -5.67
CA ALA A 48 0.71 2.20 -5.22
C ALA A 48 1.21 3.48 -5.91
N ALA A 49 0.78 3.76 -7.14
CA ALA A 49 1.04 5.05 -7.78
C ALA A 49 0.36 6.21 -7.04
N LYS A 50 -0.84 5.99 -6.48
CA LYS A 50 -1.53 6.99 -5.65
C LYS A 50 -0.86 7.15 -4.29
N ALA A 51 -0.47 6.04 -3.65
CA ALA A 51 0.29 6.04 -2.39
C ALA A 51 1.62 6.78 -2.53
N ARG A 52 2.35 6.59 -3.63
CA ARG A 52 3.62 7.31 -3.92
C ARG A 52 3.40 8.82 -4.00
N GLN A 53 2.33 9.26 -4.67
CA GLN A 53 2.00 10.69 -4.74
C GLN A 53 1.66 11.27 -3.36
N ARG A 54 0.85 10.57 -2.56
CA ARG A 54 0.51 11.00 -1.20
C ARG A 54 1.73 11.05 -0.30
N ARG A 55 2.56 10.00 -0.32
CA ARG A 55 3.86 9.95 0.37
C ARG A 55 4.75 11.14 0.00
N ASP A 56 4.86 11.49 -1.28
CA ASP A 56 5.67 12.62 -1.73
C ASP A 56 5.14 13.97 -1.23
N VAL A 57 3.81 14.16 -1.27
CA VAL A 57 3.16 15.35 -0.67
C VAL A 57 3.44 15.43 0.83
N LEU A 58 3.29 14.32 1.54
CA LEU A 58 3.60 14.26 2.98
C LEU A 58 5.07 14.53 3.24
N LEU A 59 6.00 13.96 2.47
CA LEU A 59 7.43 14.24 2.63
C LEU A 59 7.78 15.72 2.41
N ARG A 60 7.10 16.40 1.47
CA ARG A 60 7.24 17.85 1.29
C ARG A 60 6.68 18.63 2.47
N ASN A 61 5.68 18.09 3.16
CA ASN A 61 4.99 18.74 4.28
C ASN A 61 5.56 18.37 5.67
N VAL A 62 6.24 17.23 5.81
CA VAL A 62 6.83 16.71 7.06
C VAL A 62 8.00 17.56 7.55
N ASP A 63 8.53 18.45 6.70
CA ASP A 63 9.40 19.55 7.15
C ASP A 63 8.68 20.48 8.17
N GLN A 64 7.34 20.45 8.24
CA GLN A 64 6.54 21.36 9.08
C GLN A 64 5.90 20.72 10.33
N ASP A 65 5.72 19.40 10.41
CA ASP A 65 5.03 18.72 11.52
C ASP A 65 5.72 17.39 11.87
N GLY A 66 6.58 17.42 12.90
CA GLY A 66 7.22 16.23 13.44
C GLY A 66 6.19 15.24 13.97
N ALA A 67 6.12 14.06 13.35
CA ALA A 67 5.11 13.04 13.65
C ALA A 67 5.10 12.61 15.13
N PRO A 68 3.92 12.61 15.80
CA PRO A 68 3.70 11.73 16.95
C PRO A 68 3.52 10.31 16.41
N ASP A 69 4.58 9.52 16.54
CA ASP A 69 4.59 8.08 16.31
C ASP A 69 3.60 7.42 17.30
N GLY A 70 2.49 6.90 16.76
CA GLY A 70 1.39 6.34 17.51
C GLY A 70 1.10 4.92 17.07
N GLU A 71 2.06 4.02 17.25
CA GLU A 71 1.82 2.57 17.26
C GLU A 71 1.19 2.14 18.60
N GLU A 72 -0.09 2.49 18.82
CA GLU A 72 -0.86 1.90 19.92
C GLU A 72 -1.55 0.61 19.43
N ARG A 73 -1.13 -0.51 20.04
CA ARG A 73 -1.45 -1.91 19.69
C ARG A 73 -2.90 -2.32 19.97
#